data_AF-A0A8C8AVA8-F1
#
_entry.id   AF-A0A8C8AVA8-F1
#
_cell.length_a   1.000
_cell.length_b   1.000
_cell.length_c   1.000
_cell.angle_alpha   90.00
_cell.angle_beta   90.00
_cell.angle_gamma   90.00
#
_symmetry.space_group_name_H-M   'P 1'
#
loop_
_entity.id
_entity.type
_entity.pdbx_description
1 polymer ?
#
loop_
_entity_poly.entity_id
_entity_poly.type
_entity_poly.pdbx_seq_one_letter_code
_entity_poly.pdbx_strand_id
1 'polypeptide(L)'
;MGSSRDDSEILSFPSLLHTVFLPGPSKCEVERYSALRYQHTYIPSCDADGGYTPVQCQQGGQCWCVDCYAGECWCLDTSGKEVPGSRVQGERPRCPTDSGDSGT
;
A
#
# COMPACT_ATOMS: atom_id res chain seq x y z
N MET A 1 -8.79 20.30 29.69
CA MET A 1 -8.15 20.82 28.47
C MET A 1 -8.82 20.16 27.28
N GLY A 2 -9.86 20.79 26.72
CA GLY A 2 -10.53 20.31 25.51
C GLY A 2 -9.84 20.92 24.30
N SER A 3 -9.27 20.09 23.43
CA SER A 3 -8.69 20.57 22.17
C SER A 3 -9.80 20.75 21.15
N SER A 4 -9.88 22.00 20.70
CA SER A 4 -10.77 22.56 19.69
C SER A 4 -10.91 21.66 18.46
N ARG A 5 -12.16 21.36 18.14
CA ARG A 5 -12.59 21.14 16.76
C ARG A 5 -12.76 22.51 16.10
N ASP A 6 -12.84 22.51 14.78
CA ASP A 6 -13.13 23.66 13.89
C ASP A 6 -11.91 24.51 13.51
N ASP A 7 -11.36 24.28 12.31
CA ASP A 7 -11.49 25.25 11.21
C ASP A 7 -11.21 24.54 9.87
N SER A 8 -12.31 24.07 9.29
CA SER A 8 -12.37 23.65 7.90
C SER A 8 -12.20 24.91 7.04
N GLU A 9 -10.98 25.17 6.58
CA GLU A 9 -10.74 26.19 5.55
C GLU A 9 -11.38 25.71 4.25
N ILE A 10 -12.63 26.12 4.09
CA ILE A 10 -13.43 26.04 2.88
C ILE A 10 -12.70 26.87 1.82
N LEU A 11 -11.89 26.22 0.99
CA LEU A 11 -11.42 26.84 -0.24
C LEU A 11 -12.62 27.00 -1.19
N SER A 12 -13.25 28.15 -1.06
CA SER A 12 -14.22 28.73 -1.96
C SER A 12 -13.64 28.79 -3.38
N PHE A 13 -14.17 27.99 -4.30
CA PHE A 13 -14.13 28.29 -5.72
C PHE A 13 -15.55 28.24 -6.28
N PRO A 14 -16.17 29.40 -6.54
CA PRO A 14 -17.50 29.46 -7.10
C PRO A 14 -17.44 29.08 -8.60
N SER A 15 -18.36 28.22 -9.02
CA SER A 15 -18.85 28.07 -10.39
C SER A 15 -18.20 27.13 -11.42
N LEU A 16 -17.59 25.99 -11.05
CA LEU A 16 -17.46 24.89 -12.03
C LEU A 16 -17.99 23.56 -11.48
N LEU A 17 -19.08 23.12 -12.11
CA LEU A 17 -19.73 21.83 -11.99
C LEU A 17 -18.69 20.70 -11.89
N HIS A 18 -18.64 20.05 -10.74
CA HIS A 18 -18.65 18.59 -10.48
C HIS A 18 -18.29 18.44 -9.01
N THR A 19 -19.21 17.85 -8.25
CA THR A 19 -18.99 17.33 -6.90
C THR A 19 -17.62 16.65 -6.86
N VAL A 20 -16.63 17.30 -6.25
CA VAL A 20 -15.38 16.62 -5.92
C VAL A 20 -15.69 15.77 -4.69
N PHE A 21 -16.39 14.66 -4.91
CA PHE A 21 -16.20 13.49 -4.06
C PHE A 21 -14.73 13.10 -4.30
N LEU A 22 -13.82 13.68 -3.52
CA LEU A 22 -12.48 13.12 -3.42
C LEU A 22 -12.71 11.68 -2.96
N PRO A 23 -12.40 10.65 -3.78
CA PRO A 23 -12.48 9.29 -3.29
C PRO A 23 -11.65 9.25 -2.01
N GLY A 24 -12.28 8.78 -0.92
CA GLY A 24 -11.61 8.68 0.37
C GLY A 24 -10.33 7.82 0.25
N PRO A 25 -9.42 7.90 1.23
CA PRO A 25 -8.13 7.26 1.09
C PRO A 25 -8.29 5.76 0.89
N SER A 26 -7.54 5.21 -0.07
CA SER A 26 -7.60 3.78 -0.36
C SER A 26 -7.03 2.95 0.80
N LYS A 27 -7.29 1.64 0.80
CA LYS A 27 -6.68 0.73 1.79
C LYS A 27 -5.15 0.87 1.81
N CYS A 28 -4.53 0.93 0.63
CA CYS A 28 -3.09 1.10 0.51
C CYS A 28 -2.65 2.43 1.12
N GLU A 29 -3.36 3.53 0.84
CA GLU A 29 -3.01 4.84 1.37
C GLU A 29 -3.11 4.89 2.90
N VAL A 30 -4.17 4.32 3.49
CA VAL A 30 -4.34 4.23 4.95
C VAL A 30 -3.18 3.44 5.59
N GLU A 31 -2.80 2.31 4.98
CA GLU A 31 -1.65 1.52 5.45
C GLU A 31 -0.32 2.29 5.27
N ARG A 32 -0.15 3.02 4.18
CA ARG A 32 1.03 3.87 3.93
C ARG A 32 1.16 4.97 4.97
N TYR A 33 0.08 5.70 5.26
CA TYR A 33 0.09 6.77 6.26
C TYR A 33 0.42 6.24 7.66
N SER A 34 -0.16 5.09 8.04
CA SER A 34 0.16 4.47 9.33
C SER A 34 1.60 3.97 9.40
N ALA A 35 2.10 3.31 8.35
CA ALA A 35 3.49 2.86 8.28
C ALA A 35 4.49 4.02 8.38
N LEU A 36 4.22 5.14 7.70
CA LEU A 36 5.02 6.36 7.80
C LEU A 36 4.99 6.94 9.22
N ARG A 37 3.81 6.96 9.86
CA ARG A 37 3.66 7.56 11.19
C ARG A 37 4.39 6.76 12.27
N TYR A 38 4.38 5.44 12.17
CA TYR A 38 5.03 4.54 13.11
C TYR A 38 6.45 4.12 12.69
N GLN A 39 7.01 4.75 11.64
CA GLN A 39 8.35 4.45 11.12
C GLN A 39 8.57 2.95 10.88
N HIS A 40 7.57 2.30 10.27
CA HIS A 40 7.67 0.89 9.93
C HIS A 40 8.73 0.69 8.85
N THR A 41 9.47 -0.42 8.94
CA THR A 41 10.46 -0.82 7.92
C THR A 41 9.80 -1.02 6.56
N TYR A 42 8.55 -1.48 6.55
CA TYR A 42 7.76 -1.63 5.35
C TYR A 42 6.79 -0.46 5.18
N ILE A 43 6.96 0.30 4.08
CA ILE A 43 6.01 1.35 3.68
C ILE A 43 5.42 0.94 2.33
N PRO A 44 4.11 0.61 2.25
CA PRO A 44 3.52 0.21 0.98
C PRO A 44 3.54 1.35 -0.03
N SER A 45 3.83 0.99 -1.28
CA SER A 45 3.65 1.82 -2.46
C SER A 45 2.25 1.58 -3.05
N CYS A 46 1.59 2.66 -3.43
CA CYS A 46 0.20 2.65 -3.88
C CYS A 46 0.11 3.11 -5.33
N ASP A 47 -0.75 2.46 -6.10
CA ASP A 47 -1.06 2.80 -7.48
C ASP A 47 -2.14 3.89 -7.55
N ALA A 48 -2.31 4.52 -8.72
CA ALA A 48 -3.32 5.55 -8.97
C ALA A 48 -4.75 5.02 -8.80
N ASP A 49 -4.96 3.71 -9.02
CA ASP A 49 -6.24 3.05 -8.78
C ASP A 49 -6.53 2.80 -7.28
N GLY A 50 -5.62 3.20 -6.38
CA GLY A 50 -5.72 2.97 -4.95
C GLY A 50 -5.31 1.56 -4.52
N GLY A 51 -4.92 0.71 -5.48
CA GLY A 51 -4.29 -0.59 -5.24
C GLY A 51 -2.85 -0.47 -4.74
N TYR A 52 -2.21 -1.60 -4.46
CA TYR A 52 -0.78 -1.64 -4.20
C TYR A 52 -0.03 -1.69 -5.53
N THR A 53 1.14 -1.07 -5.61
CA THR A 53 1.96 -1.22 -6.82
C THR A 53 2.48 -2.65 -6.94
N PRO A 54 2.73 -3.14 -8.17
CA PRO A 54 3.24 -4.48 -8.39
C PRO A 54 4.64 -4.70 -7.81
N VAL A 55 5.37 -3.64 -7.45
CA VAL A 55 6.67 -3.73 -6.77
C VAL A 55 6.58 -3.02 -5.42
N GLN A 56 6.75 -3.76 -4.33
CA GLN A 56 6.76 -3.22 -2.97
C GLN A 56 8.16 -3.32 -2.39
N CYS A 57 8.64 -2.25 -1.75
CA CYS A 57 9.99 -2.20 -1.19
C CYS A 57 9.97 -1.88 0.32
N GLN A 58 10.84 -2.54 1.07
CA GLN A 58 11.16 -2.22 2.46
C GLN A 58 12.34 -1.26 2.55
N GLN A 59 12.38 -0.50 3.65
CA GLN A 59 13.58 0.19 4.11
C GLN A 59 14.68 -0.87 4.36
N GLY A 60 15.82 -0.70 3.69
CA GLY A 60 16.86 -1.73 3.59
C GLY A 60 17.12 -2.22 2.16
N GLY A 61 16.31 -1.77 1.19
CA GLY A 61 16.54 -2.03 -0.24
C GLY A 61 15.96 -3.35 -0.74
N GLN A 62 15.23 -4.06 0.11
CA GLN A 62 14.59 -5.30 -0.27
C GLN A 62 13.25 -5.01 -0.94
N CYS A 63 13.15 -5.32 -2.21
CA CYS A 63 11.94 -5.20 -2.99
C CYS A 63 11.42 -6.58 -3.38
N TRP A 64 10.12 -6.74 -3.41
CA TRP A 64 9.47 -7.91 -3.98
C TRP A 64 8.34 -7.46 -4.90
N CYS A 65 8.08 -8.29 -5.89
CA CYS A 65 7.00 -8.08 -6.81
C CYS A 65 5.76 -8.85 -6.32
N VAL A 66 4.60 -8.20 -6.32
CA VAL A 66 3.30 -8.83 -6.08
C VAL A 66 2.46 -8.62 -7.33
N ASP A 67 2.04 -9.72 -7.95
CA ASP A 67 1.08 -9.67 -9.04
C ASP A 67 -0.29 -10.10 -8.51
N CYS A 68 -1.34 -9.42 -8.97
CA CYS A 68 -2.70 -9.67 -8.53
C CYS A 68 -3.63 -9.73 -9.74
N TYR A 69 -4.26 -10.89 -9.96
CA TYR A 69 -5.19 -11.12 -11.05
C TYR A 69 -6.43 -11.86 -10.56
N ALA A 70 -7.61 -11.39 -10.97
CA ALA A 70 -8.90 -12.01 -10.65
C ALA A 70 -9.14 -12.28 -9.15
N GLY A 71 -8.58 -11.46 -8.26
CA GLY A 71 -8.71 -11.62 -6.79
C GLY A 71 -7.72 -12.61 -6.18
N GLU A 72 -6.81 -13.17 -6.96
CA GLU A 72 -5.66 -13.94 -6.49
C GLU A 72 -4.41 -13.08 -6.58
N CYS A 73 -3.57 -13.11 -5.54
CA CYS A 73 -2.30 -12.41 -5.50
C CYS A 73 -1.16 -13.39 -5.23
N TRP A 74 -0.04 -13.23 -5.92
CA TRP A 74 1.15 -14.06 -5.75
C TRP A 74 2.42 -13.22 -5.85
N CYS A 75 3.52 -13.76 -5.36
CA CYS A 75 4.81 -13.09 -5.40
C CYS A 75 5.54 -13.44 -6.70
N LEU A 76 6.25 -12.49 -7.28
CA LEU A 76 7.19 -12.77 -8.35
C LEU A 76 8.62 -12.74 -7.82
N ASP A 77 9.48 -13.60 -8.36
CA ASP A 77 10.91 -13.59 -8.15
C ASP A 77 11.57 -12.38 -8.85
N THR A 78 12.89 -12.25 -8.70
CA THR A 78 13.67 -11.18 -9.36
C THR A 78 13.66 -11.26 -10.89
N SER A 79 13.24 -12.40 -11.46
CA SER A 79 13.05 -12.60 -12.89
C SER A 79 11.61 -12.32 -13.35
N GLY A 80 10.71 -11.93 -12.44
CA GLY A 80 9.29 -11.66 -12.73
C GLY A 80 8.45 -12.93 -12.84
N LYS A 81 8.89 -14.07 -12.29
CA LYS A 81 8.16 -15.34 -12.33
C LYS A 81 7.50 -15.65 -10.99
N GLU A 82 6.30 -16.22 -11.01
CA GLU A 82 5.58 -16.63 -9.79
C GLU A 82 6.44 -17.52 -8.89
N VAL A 83 6.58 -17.12 -7.62
CA VAL A 83 7.17 -17.92 -6.55
C VAL A 83 6.19 -19.05 -6.21
N PRO A 84 6.57 -20.32 -6.39
CA PRO A 84 5.68 -21.45 -6.14
C PRO A 84 5.15 -21.44 -4.70
N GLY A 85 3.83 -21.57 -4.54
CA GLY A 85 3.17 -21.61 -3.23
C GLY A 85 2.92 -20.24 -2.58
N SER A 86 3.23 -19.14 -3.27
CA SER A 86 2.95 -17.79 -2.77
C SER A 86 1.53 -17.29 -3.06
N ARG A 87 0.75 -17.99 -3.90
CA ARG A 87 -0.58 -17.58 -4.32
C ARG A 87 -1.60 -17.63 -3.17
N VAL A 88 -2.30 -16.52 -2.95
CA VAL A 88 -3.38 -16.39 -1.96
C VAL A 88 -4.58 -15.65 -2.55
N GLN A 89 -5.78 -15.91 -2.03
CA GLN A 89 -7.01 -15.28 -2.49
C GLN A 89 -7.43 -14.16 -1.53
N GLY A 90 -7.65 -12.95 -2.06
CA GLY A 90 -8.17 -11.79 -1.31
C GLY A 90 -7.26 -11.20 -0.22
N GLU A 91 -6.17 -11.88 0.15
CA GLU A 91 -5.17 -11.41 1.11
C GLU A 91 -3.82 -11.10 0.44
N ARG A 92 -2.91 -10.49 1.21
CA ARG A 92 -1.56 -10.21 0.74
C ARG A 92 -0.69 -11.46 0.87
N PRO A 93 -0.02 -11.92 -0.20
CA PRO A 93 0.88 -13.06 -0.12
C PRO A 93 2.10 -12.70 0.74
N ARG A 94 2.56 -13.65 1.55
CA ARG A 94 3.85 -13.51 2.26
C ARG A 94 4.96 -13.87 1.28
N CYS A 95 5.49 -12.86 0.61
CA CYS A 95 6.63 -13.05 -0.27
C CYS A 95 7.86 -13.40 0.57
N PRO A 96 8.71 -14.32 0.07
CA PRO A 96 10.03 -14.49 0.64
C PRO A 96 10.79 -13.18 0.39
N THR A 97 10.75 -12.29 1.37
CA THR A 97 11.87 -11.43 1.65
C THR A 97 13.05 -12.36 1.87
N ASP A 98 14.16 -12.14 1.18
CA ASP A 98 15.46 -12.70 1.56
C ASP A 98 15.83 -12.16 2.94
N SER A 99 15.07 -12.55 3.95
CA SER A 99 15.37 -12.42 5.35
C SER A 99 15.80 -13.83 5.70
N GLY A 100 17.09 -14.08 5.49
CA GLY A 100 17.81 -15.08 6.26
C GLY A 100 17.71 -14.72 7.74
N ASP A 101 16.55 -14.95 8.34
CA ASP A 101 16.44 -15.20 9.76
C ASP A 101 16.63 -16.71 9.92
N SER A 102 17.88 -17.13 9.79
CA SER A 102 18.32 -18.33 10.49
C SER A 102 18.31 -18.00 11.97
N GLY A 103 17.12 -18.01 12.57
CA GLY A 103 16.97 -18.09 14.02
C GLY A 103 17.65 -19.36 14.49
N THR A 104 18.87 -19.22 15.02
CA THR A 104 19.56 -20.21 15.84
C THR A 104 19.41 -19.80 17.29
#